data_AF-A0A7Y4W9J6-F1
#
_entry.id   AF-A0A7Y4W9J6-F1
#
_cell.length_a   1.000
_cell.length_b   1.000
_cell.length_c   1.000
_cell.angle_alpha   90.00
_cell.angle_beta   90.00
_cell.angle_gamma   90.00
#
_symmetry.space_group_name_H-M   'P 1'
#
loop_
_entity.id
_entity.type
_entity.pdbx_description
1 polymer ?
#
loop_
_entity_poly.entity_id
_entity_poly.type
_entity_poly.pdbx_seq_one_letter_code
_entity_poly.pdbx_strand_id
1 'polypeptide(L)' 'MSNIKLFESKQIRSTWDEATQRWLFAVVDIVAALTESQNPQVYWRVLKKRLLAEGNE' A
#
# COMPACT_ATOMS: atom_id res chain seq x y z
N MET A 1 15.37 -18.39 -1.28
CA MET A 1 13.98 -18.60 -1.74
C MET A 1 13.13 -17.44 -1.24
N SER A 2 12.81 -16.50 -2.12
CA SER A 2 12.06 -15.29 -1.77
C SER A 2 10.57 -15.66 -1.67
N ASN A 3 10.04 -15.68 -0.44
CA ASN A 3 8.62 -15.93 -0.19
C ASN A 3 7.80 -14.73 -0.68
N ILE A 4 7.40 -14.75 -1.95
CA ILE A 4 6.41 -13.82 -2.48
C ILE A 4 5.07 -14.21 -1.84
N LYS A 5 4.60 -13.41 -0.88
CA LYS A 5 3.26 -13.55 -0.31
C LYS A 5 2.25 -12.96 -1.30
N LEU A 6 1.60 -13.82 -2.08
CA LEU A 6 0.49 -13.45 -2.96
C LEU A 6 -0.76 -13.23 -2.11
N PHE A 7 -1.32 -12.02 -2.12
CA PHE A 7 -2.67 -11.74 -1.64
C PHE A 7 -3.57 -11.63 -2.87
N GLU A 8 -4.50 -12.57 -3.03
CA GLU A 8 -5.46 -12.62 -4.16
C GLU A 8 -4.84 -12.48 -5.56
N SER A 9 -3.66 -13.08 -5.79
CA SER A 9 -2.90 -12.98 -7.05
C SER A 9 -2.42 -11.57 -7.41
N LYS A 10 -2.54 -10.57 -6.53
CA LYS A 10 -2.04 -9.22 -6.77
C LYS A 10 -0.62 -9.07 -6.22
N GLN A 11 0.30 -8.64 -7.08
CA GLN A 11 1.69 -8.40 -6.71
C GLN A 11 1.81 -7.08 -5.96
N ILE A 12 2.35 -7.12 -4.75
CA ILE A 12 2.63 -5.93 -3.93
C ILE A 12 4.13 -5.64 -4.00
N ARG A 13 4.50 -4.44 -4.45
CA ARG A 13 5.90 -4.01 -4.45
C ARG A 13 6.37 -3.80 -3.02
N SER A 14 7.53 -4.38 -2.71
CA SER A 14 8.21 -4.24 -1.42
C SER A 14 9.70 -3.98 -1.61
N THR A 15 10.30 -3.28 -0.66
CA THR A 15 11.74 -3.02 -0.60
C THR A 15 12.21 -3.18 0.83
N TRP A 16 13.37 -3.80 1.00
CA TRP A 16 14.04 -3.85 2.30
C TRP A 16 14.83 -2.56 2.49
N ASP A 17 14.53 -1.81 3.55
CA ASP A 17 15.31 -0.67 3.98
C ASP A 17 16.31 -1.09 5.06
N GLU A 18 17.59 -1.12 4.72
CA GLU A 18 18.67 -1.50 5.64
C GLU A 18 18.83 -0.49 6.78
N ALA A 19 18.54 0.80 6.54
CA ALA A 19 18.77 1.85 7.53
C ALA A 19 17.79 1.75 8.70
N THR A 20 16.52 1.47 8.41
CA THR A 20 15.49 1.30 9.45
C THR A 20 15.22 -0.18 9.79
N GLN A 21 15.87 -1.11 9.10
CA GLN A 21 15.66 -2.56 9.18
C GLN A 21 14.18 -2.95 9.02
N ARG A 22 13.50 -2.32 8.07
CA ARG A 22 12.05 -2.49 7.84
C ARG A 22 11.75 -2.77 6.38
N TRP A 23 10.63 -3.45 6.16
CA TRP A 23 10.04 -3.56 4.83
C TRP A 23 9.20 -2.33 4.52
N LEU A 24 9.49 -1.68 3.41
CA LEU A 24 8.66 -0.64 2.82
C LEU A 24 7.77 -1.27 1.74
N PHE A 25 6.48 -0.94 1.76
CA PHE A 25 5.50 -1.45 0.81
C PHE A 25 4.85 -0.30 0.04
N ALA A 26 4.52 -0.56 -1.22
CA ALA A 26 3.76 0.38 -2.02
C ALA A 26 2.30 0.42 -1.53
N VAL A 27 1.93 1.52 -0.86
CA VAL A 27 0.55 1.73 -0.34
C VAL A 27 -0.49 1.63 -1.45
N VAL A 28 -0.18 2.12 -2.66
CA VAL A 28 -1.09 2.03 -3.82
C VAL A 28 -1.41 0.58 -4.18
N ASP A 29 -0.42 -0.32 -4.12
CA ASP A 29 -0.62 -1.73 -4.46
C ASP A 29 -1.49 -2.42 -3.39
N ILE A 30 -1.31 -2.06 -2.12
CA ILE A 30 -2.15 -2.52 -1.01
C ILE A 30 -3.59 -2.04 -1.20
N VAL A 31 -3.80 -0.76 -1.50
CA VAL A 31 -5.13 -0.22 -1.79
C VAL A 31 -5.75 -0.94 -2.99
N ALA A 32 -5.00 -1.20 -4.05
CA ALA A 32 -5.48 -1.93 -5.22
C ALA A 32 -5.88 -3.38 -4.90
N ALA A 33 -5.13 -4.04 -4.01
CA ALA A 33 -5.41 -5.38 -3.52
C ALA A 33 -6.68 -5.43 -2.67
N LEU A 34 -6.89 -4.45 -1.79
CA LEU A 34 -7.99 -4.48 -0.83
C LEU A 34 -9.30 -3.89 -1.35
N THR A 35 -9.24 -2.94 -2.30
CA THR A 35 -10.42 -2.16 -2.71
C THR A 35 -10.92 -2.48 -4.10
N GLU A 36 -10.16 -3.27 -4.87
CA GLU A 36 -10.40 -3.55 -6.29
C GLU A 36 -10.67 -2.30 -7.15
N SER A 37 -10.25 -1.12 -6.67
CA SER A 37 -10.51 0.15 -7.34
C SER A 37 -9.84 0.17 -8.71
N GLN A 38 -10.56 0.65 -9.73
CA GLN A 38 -9.99 0.91 -11.06
C GLN A 38 -8.88 1.97 -11.02
N ASN A 39 -8.88 2.84 -10.01
CA ASN A 39 -7.84 3.86 -9.82
C ASN A 39 -7.41 3.96 -8.34
N PRO A 40 -6.55 3.03 -7.88
CA PRO A 40 -6.12 2.95 -6.48
C PRO A 40 -5.29 4.17 -6.03
N GLN A 41 -4.63 4.87 -6.97
CA GLN A 41 -3.89 6.10 -6.67
C GLN A 41 -4.83 7.23 -6.24
N VAL A 42 -5.94 7.42 -6.97
CA VAL A 42 -6.95 8.43 -6.62
C VAL A 42 -7.64 8.06 -5.32
N TYR A 43 -7.97 6.78 -5.12
CA TYR A 43 -8.54 6.29 -3.87
C TYR A 43 -7.64 6.65 -2.68
N TRP A 44 -6.35 6.31 -2.75
CA TRP A 44 -5.37 6.66 -1.71
C TRP A 44 -5.30 8.16 -1.44
N ARG A 45 -5.29 8.99 -2.50
CA ARG A 45 -5.26 10.45 -2.35
C ARG A 45 -6.48 10.98 -1.58
N VAL A 46 -7.67 10.47 -1.89
CA VAL A 46 -8.92 10.86 -1.21
C VAL A 46 -8.91 10.37 0.23
N LEU A 47 -8.49 9.12 0.47
CA LEU A 47 -8.38 8.56 1.82
C LEU A 47 -7.44 9.39 2.69
N LYS A 48 -6.23 9.68 2.19
CA LYS A 48 -5.26 10.53 2.89
C LYS A 48 -5.83 11.91 3.22
N LYS A 49 -6.57 12.52 2.29
CA LYS A 49 -7.23 13.81 2.54
C LYS A 49 -8.28 13.72 3.65
N ARG A 50 -9.04 12.63 3.72
CA ARG A 50 -10.05 12.40 4.77
C ARG A 50 -9.40 12.18 6.13
N LEU A 51 -8.36 11.34 6.21
CA LEU A 51 -7.60 11.10 7.44
C LEU A 51 -7.04 12.41 8.03
N LEU A 52 -6.43 13.25 7.19
CA LEU A 52 -5.94 14.56 7.61
C LEU A 52 -7.06 15.48 8.11
N ALA A 53 -8.23 15.45 7.47
CA ALA A 53 -9.39 16.23 7.91
C ALA A 53 -9.99 15.72 9.23
N GLU A 54 -9.86 14.42 9.50
CA GLU A 54 -10.25 13.76 10.74
C GLU A 54 -9.21 13.91 11.87
N GLY A 55 -8.06 14.55 11.59
CA GLY A 55 -6.98 14.75 12.55
C GLY A 55 -6.14 13.49 12.80
N ASN A 56 -6.16 12.52 11.88
CA ASN A 56 -5.44 11.26 11.97
C ASN A 56 -4.23 11.25 11.02
N GLU A 57 -3.07 10.75 11.48
CA GLU A 57 -1.83 10.62 10.69
C GLU A 57 -1.40 9.16 10.50
#